data_AF-A0A4U8WAD8-F1
#
_entry.id   AF-A0A4U8WAD8-F1
#
_cell.length_a   1.000
_cell.length_b   1.000
_cell.length_c   1.000
_cell.angle_alpha   90.00
_cell.angle_beta   90.00
_cell.angle_gamma   90.00
#
_symmetry.space_group_name_H-M   'P 1'
#
loop_
_entity.id
_entity.type
_entity.pdbx_description
1 polymer ?
#
loop_
_entity_poly.entity_id
_entity_poly.type
_entity_poly.pdbx_seq_one_letter_code
_entity_poly.pdbx_strand_id
1 'polypeptide(L)' 'MLNEVNKSVEIAYAICAVLDAYGVEMEVHADINTDPDFKSNVALRDAMGYILGMGYVFKAKPYAFASSNCADMMV' A
#
# COMPACT_ATOMS: atom_id res chain seq x y z
N MET A 1 -2.39 2.02 12.58
CA MET A 1 -3.04 2.44 11.33
C MET A 1 -2.19 3.38 10.48
N LEU A 2 -1.97 4.67 10.84
CA LEU A 2 -1.13 5.59 10.04
C LEU A 2 0.34 5.10 9.86
N ASN A 3 0.91 4.52 10.92
CA ASN A 3 2.30 4.04 10.93
C ASN A 3 2.51 2.82 10.02
N GLU A 4 1.51 1.94 9.86
CA GLU A 4 1.63 0.74 9.01
C GLU A 4 1.69 1.15 7.53
N VAL A 5 0.79 2.04 7.10
CA VAL A 5 0.78 2.58 5.74
C VAL A 5 2.08 3.32 5.41
N ASN A 6 2.55 4.17 6.33
CA ASN A 6 3.81 4.89 6.12
C ASN A 6 5.01 3.93 5.98
N LYS A 7 5.07 2.88 6.81
CA LYS A 7 6.12 1.86 6.70
C LYS A 7 6.03 1.10 5.37
N SER A 8 4.84 0.78 4.87
CA SER A 8 4.68 0.15 3.56
C SER A 8 5.24 1.03 2.44
N VAL A 9 5.00 2.35 2.48
CA VAL A 9 5.54 3.30 1.49
C VAL A 9 7.05 3.44 1.62
N GLU A 10 7.58 3.51 2.85
CA GLU A 10 9.03 3.60 3.10
C GLU A 10 9.77 2.39 2.54
N ILE A 11 9.26 1.19 2.78
CA ILE A 11 9.86 -0.04 2.24
C ILE A 11 9.73 -0.09 0.72
N ALA A 12 8.57 0.28 0.15
CA ALA A 12 8.37 0.36 -1.30
C ALA A 12 9.41 1.30 -1.94
N TYR A 13 9.65 2.46 -1.33
CA TYR A 13 10.68 3.41 -1.79
C TYR A 13 12.10 2.84 -1.68
N ALA A 14 12.41 2.12 -0.60
CA ALA A 14 13.74 1.53 -0.41
C ALA A 14 14.07 0.43 -1.44
N ILE A 15 13.05 -0.30 -1.93
CA ILE A 15 13.25 -1.42 -2.86
C ILE A 15 12.97 -1.05 -4.33
N CYS A 16 12.38 0.12 -4.60
CA CYS A 16 11.94 0.52 -5.94
C CYS A 16 13.08 0.46 -6.98
N ALA A 17 14.24 1.02 -6.64
CA ALA A 17 15.39 1.08 -7.54
C ALA A 17 15.90 -0.32 -7.92
N VAL A 18 15.76 -1.30 -7.02
CA VAL A 18 16.15 -2.68 -7.30
C VAL A 18 15.13 -3.33 -8.25
N LEU A 19 13.83 -3.16 -7.98
CA LEU A 19 12.78 -3.72 -8.83
C LEU A 19 12.82 -3.12 -10.24
N ASP A 20 13.05 -1.81 -10.36
CA ASP A 20 13.23 -1.12 -11.65
C ASP A 20 14.44 -1.64 -12.41
N ALA A 21 15.56 -1.87 -11.74
CA ALA A 21 16.78 -2.38 -12.36
C ALA A 21 16.60 -3.78 -12.99
N TYR A 22 15.66 -4.57 -12.47
CA TYR A 22 15.33 -5.90 -13.00
C TYR A 22 14.01 -5.92 -13.79
N GLY A 23 13.34 -4.78 -13.99
CA GLY A 23 12.05 -4.68 -14.69
C GLY A 23 10.92 -5.45 -14.02
N VAL A 24 10.92 -5.54 -12.68
CA VAL A 24 9.90 -6.23 -11.89
C VAL A 24 8.82 -5.25 -11.45
N GLU A 25 7.56 -5.57 -11.73
CA GLU A 25 6.43 -4.73 -11.29
C GLU A 25 6.22 -4.82 -9.78
N MET A 26 5.94 -3.68 -9.14
CA MET A 26 5.66 -3.60 -7.71
C MET A 26 4.18 -3.30 -7.46
N GLU A 27 3.57 -4.10 -6.58
CA GLU A 27 2.23 -3.83 -6.06
C GLU A 27 2.28 -3.67 -4.53
N VAL A 28 1.78 -2.54 -4.02
CA VAL A 28 1.69 -2.28 -2.59
C VAL A 28 0.26 -2.50 -2.12
N HIS A 29 0.10 -3.43 -1.18
CA HIS A 29 -1.19 -3.78 -0.61
C HIS A 29 -1.29 -3.22 0.82
N ALA A 30 -2.21 -2.29 1.04
CA ALA A 30 -2.43 -1.70 2.36
C ALA A 30 -3.73 -2.18 2.99
N ASP A 31 -3.65 -2.57 4.26
CA ASP A 31 -4.81 -2.92 5.08
C ASP A 31 -5.40 -1.67 5.73
N ILE A 32 -6.23 -0.97 4.97
CA ILE A 32 -6.87 0.26 5.41
C ILE A 32 -8.26 0.38 4.82
N ASN A 33 -9.18 0.87 5.65
CA ASN A 33 -10.54 1.17 5.21
C ASN A 33 -10.52 2.40 4.29
N THR A 34 -11.13 2.26 3.11
CA THR A 34 -11.23 3.31 2.09
C THR A 34 -12.38 4.29 2.36
N ASP A 35 -13.17 4.04 3.39
CA ASP A 35 -14.27 4.89 3.81
C ASP A 35 -13.76 6.32 4.20
N PRO A 36 -14.26 7.39 3.55
CA PRO A 36 -13.84 8.76 3.78
C PRO A 36 -14.18 9.31 5.17
N ASP A 37 -15.09 8.69 5.92
CA ASP A 37 -15.46 9.14 7.26
C ASP A 37 -14.41 8.76 8.33
N PHE A 38 -13.44 7.91 7.97
CA PHE A 38 -12.36 7.53 8.87
C PHE A 38 -11.15 8.46 8.73
N LYS A 39 -10.61 8.90 9.88
CA LYS A 39 -9.39 9.74 9.95
C LYS A 39 -8.17 9.13 9.24
N SER A 40 -8.15 7.82 9.04
CA SER A 40 -7.11 7.09 8.32
C SER A 40 -7.12 7.37 6.80
N ASN A 41 -8.23 7.87 6.23
CA ASN A 41 -8.36 8.13 4.80
C ASN A 41 -7.35 9.16 4.28
N VAL A 42 -7.00 10.17 5.08
CA VAL A 42 -6.00 11.19 4.69
C VAL A 42 -4.64 10.54 4.42
N ALA A 43 -4.21 9.66 5.31
CA ALA A 43 -2.95 8.92 5.18
C ALA A 43 -2.95 7.98 3.97
N LEU A 44 -4.09 7.35 3.71
CA LEU A 44 -4.30 6.50 2.55
C LEU A 44 -4.13 7.29 1.25
N ARG A 45 -4.72 8.49 1.16
CA ARG A 45 -4.63 9.34 -0.03
C ARG A 45 -3.21 9.81 -0.30
N ASP A 46 -2.48 10.20 0.74
CA ASP A 46 -1.08 10.61 0.60
C ASP A 46 -0.22 9.44 0.13
N ALA A 47 -0.34 8.27 0.78
CA ALA A 47 0.39 7.06 0.41
C ALA A 47 0.08 6.60 -1.03
N MET A 48 -1.20 6.61 -1.43
CA MET A 48 -1.61 6.32 -2.80
C MET A 48 -0.95 7.29 -3.79
N GLY A 49 -0.91 8.58 -3.48
CA GLY A 49 -0.29 9.59 -4.32
C GLY A 49 1.20 9.32 -4.57
N TYR A 50 1.94 8.93 -3.53
CA TYR A 50 3.34 8.57 -3.65
C TYR A 50 3.53 7.31 -4.52
N ILE A 51 2.83 6.22 -4.22
CA ILE A 51 3.01 4.94 -4.93
C ILE A 51 2.59 5.04 -6.40
N LEU A 52 1.44 5.68 -6.69
CA LEU A 52 0.99 5.91 -8.06
C LEU A 52 1.92 6.87 -8.82
N GLY A 53 2.46 7.89 -8.14
CA GLY A 53 3.44 8.82 -8.72
C GLY A 53 4.76 8.16 -9.10
N MET A 54 5.12 7.05 -8.44
CA MET A 54 6.27 6.22 -8.79
C MET A 54 6.00 5.23 -9.93
N GLY A 55 4.76 5.17 -10.44
CA GLY A 55 4.36 4.25 -11.51
C GLY A 55 3.98 2.84 -11.03
N TYR A 56 3.84 2.65 -9.71
CA TYR A 56 3.49 1.35 -9.12
C TYR A 56 2.01 1.24 -8.77
N VAL A 57 1.55 0.00 -8.62
CA VAL A 57 0.14 -0.28 -8.35
C VAL A 57 -0.11 -0.29 -6.85
N PHE A 58 -1.12 0.46 -6.41
CA PHE A 58 -1.58 0.44 -5.02
C PHE A 58 -2.96 -0.22 -4.93
N LYS A 59 -3.11 -1.21 -4.03
CA LYS A 59 -4.39 -1.89 -3.77
C LYS A 59 -4.76 -1.79 -2.29
N ALA A 60 -6.00 -1.38 -2.03
CA ALA A 60 -6.61 -1.38 -0.69
C ALA A 60 -7.79 -2.37 -0.63
N LYS A 61 -8.29 -2.66 0.58
CA LYS A 61 -9.49 -3.50 0.76
C LYS A 61 -10.71 -2.95 -0.02
N PRO A 62 -11.55 -3.81 -0.62
CA PRO A 62 -11.52 -5.28 -0.62
C PRO A 62 -10.65 -5.90 -1.74
N TYR A 63 -10.05 -5.09 -2.60
CA TYR A 63 -9.33 -5.57 -3.79
C TYR A 63 -7.87 -5.95 -3.51
N ALA A 64 -7.35 -5.60 -2.32
CA ALA A 64 -6.06 -6.06 -1.82
C ALA A 64 -6.15 -7.53 -1.38
N PHE A 65 -5.79 -8.45 -2.29
CA PHE A 65 -5.83 -9.91 -2.04
C PHE A 65 -5.09 -10.31 -0.74
N ALA A 66 -3.85 -9.85 -0.56
CA ALA A 66 -3.04 -10.15 0.62
C ALA A 66 -3.68 -9.66 1.93
N SER A 67 -4.29 -8.48 1.93
CA SER A 67 -4.93 -7.92 3.12
C SER A 67 -6.32 -8.51 3.38
N SER A 68 -7.04 -8.95 2.34
CA SER A 68 -8.38 -9.53 2.46
C SER A 68 -8.40 -11.04 2.73
N ASN A 69 -7.28 -11.75 2.52
CA ASN A 69 -7.18 -13.20 2.73
C ASN A 69 -6.05 -13.62 3.68
N CYS A 70 -4.87 -13.00 3.60
CA CYS A 70 -3.70 -13.44 4.37
C CYS A 70 -3.57 -12.74 5.74
N ALA A 71 -4.08 -11.51 5.87
CA ALA A 71 -4.02 -10.74 7.12
C ALA A 71 -5.17 -11.06 8.10
N ASP A 72 -6.36 -11.42 7.60
CA ASP A 72 -7.52 -11.78 8.43
C ASP A 72 -7.54 -13.26 8.88
N MET A 73 -6.59 -14.08 8.42
CA MET A 73 -6.54 -15.51 8.76
C MET A 73 -5.85 -15.82 10.11
N MET A 74 -5.24 -14.82 10.75
CA MET A 74 -4.63 -14.94 12.08
C MET A 74 -5.33 -14.01 13.08
N VAL A 75 -6.53 -14.41 13.50
CA VAL A 75 -7.14 -14.01 14.79
C VAL A 75 -7.63 -15.25 15.51
#